data_AF-A0A3D5V2B7-F1
#
_entry.id   AF-A0A3D5V2B7-F1
#
_cell.length_a   1.000
_cell.length_b   1.000
_cell.length_c   1.000
_cell.angle_alpha   90.00
_cell.angle_beta   90.00
_cell.angle_gamma   90.00
#
_symmetry.space_group_name_H-M   'P 1'
#
loop_
_entity.id
_entity.type
_entity.pdbx_description
1 polymer ?
#
loop_
_entity_poly.entity_id
_entity_poly.type
_entity_poly.pdbx_seq_one_letter_code
_entity_poly.pdbx_strand_id
1 'polypeptide(L)' 'PYFRIFNPVLQGEKFDSKGEYVRTFVPELAKLDTKYIHKPWAAPREMLEKAGIVLGENYPEPLVDHGKARARALAAYA' A
#
# COMPACT_ATOMS: atom_id res chain seq x y z
N PRO A 1 16.62 16.44 -8.22
CA PRO A 1 17.17 15.07 -8.34
C PRO A 1 16.12 14.11 -8.90
N TYR A 2 16.12 13.90 -10.22
CA TYR A 2 15.11 13.09 -10.95
C TYR A 2 15.16 11.58 -10.64
N PHE A 3 16.15 11.14 -9.87
CA PHE A 3 16.37 9.75 -9.43
C PHE A 3 15.68 9.41 -8.10
N ARG A 4 14.95 10.35 -7.47
CA ARG A 4 14.25 10.09 -6.22
C ARG A 4 12.85 9.52 -6.49
N ILE A 5 12.77 8.19 -6.49
CA ILE A 5 11.51 7.46 -6.53
C ILE A 5 11.02 7.26 -5.09
N PHE A 6 9.85 7.81 -4.78
CA PHE A 6 9.25 7.67 -3.45
C PHE A 6 8.64 6.29 -3.27
N ASN A 7 8.89 5.68 -2.12
CA ASN A 7 8.22 4.45 -1.72
C ASN A 7 6.88 4.81 -1.05
N PRO A 8 5.73 4.52 -1.69
CA PRO A 8 4.43 4.92 -1.18
C PRO A 8 4.12 4.34 0.20
N VAL A 9 4.58 3.10 0.47
CA VAL A 9 4.38 2.44 1.77
C VAL A 9 5.15 3.17 2.87
N LEU A 10 6.44 3.44 2.66
CA LEU A 10 7.26 4.14 3.66
C LEU A 10 6.82 5.59 3.86
N GLN A 11 6.31 6.26 2.82
CA GLN A 11 5.72 7.59 2.97
C GLN A 11 4.43 7.53 3.80
N GLY A 12 3.54 6.57 3.53
CA GLY A 12 2.33 6.35 4.33
C GLY A 12 2.65 6.08 5.79
N GLU A 13 3.56 5.13 6.07
CA GLU A 13 3.98 4.81 7.44
C GLU A 13 4.60 6.02 8.18
N LYS A 14 5.27 6.92 7.45
CA LYS A 14 5.88 8.12 8.02
C LYS A 14 4.89 9.25 8.30
N PHE A 15 3.98 9.53 7.36
CA PHE A 15 3.11 10.71 7.41
C PHE A 15 1.70 10.40 7.94
N ASP A 16 1.27 9.14 7.88
CA ASP A 16 -0.02 8.66 8.37
C ASP A 16 0.19 7.37 9.17
N SER A 17 0.99 7.43 10.24
CA SER A 17 1.39 6.25 11.01
C SER A 17 0.21 5.47 11.61
N LYS A 18 -0.93 6.12 11.83
CA LYS A 18 -2.17 5.49 12.31
C LYS A 18 -3.10 5.01 11.20
N GLY A 19 -2.88 5.45 9.96
CA GLY A 19 -3.76 5.17 8.84
C GLY A 19 -5.05 6.00 8.86
N GLU A 20 -5.16 7.05 9.67
CA GLU A 20 -6.41 7.80 9.84
C GLU A 20 -6.84 8.47 8.53
N TYR A 21 -5.88 8.99 7.77
CA TYR A 21 -6.15 9.56 6.46
C TYR A 21 -6.66 8.48 5.50
N VAL A 22 -5.96 7.35 5.41
CA VAL A 22 -6.38 6.23 4.55
C VAL A 22 -7.78 5.72 4.94
N ARG A 23 -8.07 5.52 6.24
CA ARG A 23 -9.38 5.06 6.71
C ARG A 23 -10.51 6.03 6.38
N THR A 24 -10.21 7.33 6.31
CA THR A 24 -11.20 8.37 6.00
C THR A 24 -11.56 8.38 4.52
N PHE A 25 -10.56 8.24 3.64
CA PHE A 25 -10.75 8.36 2.19
C PHE A 25 -10.89 7.03 1.45
N VAL A 26 -10.55 5.92 2.11
CA VAL A 26 -10.59 4.55 1.59
C VAL A 26 -11.36 3.68 2.59
N PRO A 27 -12.69 3.83 2.67
CA PRO A 27 -13.51 3.22 3.72
C PRO A 27 -13.49 1.69 3.71
N GLU A 28 -13.19 1.06 2.57
CA GLU A 28 -12.99 -0.39 2.47
C GLU A 28 -11.83 -0.90 3.32
N LEU A 29 -10.82 -0.06 3.59
CA LEU A 29 -9.69 -0.37 4.46
C LEU A 29 -9.93 0.04 5.92
N ALA A 30 -11.07 0.66 6.24
CA ALA A 30 -11.31 1.30 7.54
C ALA A 30 -11.19 0.33 8.75
N LYS A 31 -11.39 -0.97 8.53
CA LYS A 31 -11.31 -2.02 9.57
C LYS A 31 -9.97 -2.76 9.61
N LEU A 32 -9.08 -2.53 8.65
CA LEU A 32 -7.79 -3.20 8.59
C LEU A 32 -6.87 -2.70 9.71
N ASP A 33 -6.03 -3.57 10.27
CA ASP A 33 -5.06 -3.16 11.29
C ASP A 33 -4.06 -2.13 10.75
N THR A 34 -3.68 -1.15 11.58
CA THR A 34 -2.75 -0.06 11.21
C THR A 34 -1.41 -0.59 10.69
N LYS A 35 -0.97 -1.76 11.13
CA LYS A 35 0.25 -2.41 10.62
C LYS A 35 0.20 -2.71 9.11
N TYR A 36 -1.00 -2.91 8.57
CA TYR A 36 -1.22 -3.32 7.18
C TYR A 36 -1.97 -2.28 6.35
N ILE A 37 -2.40 -1.17 6.93
CA ILE A 37 -3.21 -0.14 6.25
C ILE A 37 -2.53 0.42 4.99
N HIS A 38 -1.20 0.56 5.00
CA HIS A 38 -0.40 1.04 3.87
C HIS A 38 0.09 -0.07 2.93
N LYS A 39 -0.19 -1.33 3.28
CA LYS A 39 0.20 -2.53 2.51
C LYS A 39 -0.81 -3.67 2.70
N PRO A 40 -2.08 -3.52 2.27
CA PRO A 40 -3.11 -4.53 2.53
C PRO A 40 -2.76 -5.91 1.97
N TRP A 41 -2.07 -5.98 0.84
CA TRP A 41 -1.60 -7.22 0.22
C TRP A 41 -0.58 -8.01 1.06
N ALA A 42 0.06 -7.37 2.05
CA ALA A 42 0.99 -8.03 2.96
C ALA A 42 0.29 -8.54 4.23
N ALA A 43 -1.01 -8.30 4.39
CA ALA A 43 -1.78 -8.77 5.53
C ALA A 43 -2.04 -10.28 5.45
N PRO A 44 -2.02 -11.00 6.59
CA PRO A 44 -2.49 -12.37 6.63
C PRO A 44 -3.95 -12.48 6.17
N ARG A 45 -4.30 -13.59 5.54
CA ARG A 45 -5.66 -13.83 5.03
C ARG A 45 -6.74 -13.66 6.11
N GLU A 46 -6.49 -14.16 7.32
CA GLU A 46 -7.44 -14.02 8.44
C GLU A 46 -7.71 -12.57 8.83
N MET A 47 -6.72 -11.68 8.68
CA MET A 47 -6.86 -10.25 8.98
C MET A 47 -7.67 -9.54 7.88
N LEU A 48 -7.46 -9.92 6.63
CA LEU A 48 -8.23 -9.43 5.49
C LEU A 48 -9.70 -9.87 5.62
N GLU A 49 -9.94 -11.14 5.93
CA GLU A 49 -11.28 -11.68 6.15
C GLU A 49 -12.00 -10.99 7.31
N LYS A 50 -11.32 -10.76 8.45
CA LYS A 50 -11.88 -9.98 9.58
C LYS A 50 -12.20 -8.54 9.22
N ALA A 51 -11.39 -7.92 8.36
CA ALA A 51 -11.63 -6.57 7.86
C ALA A 51 -12.69 -6.53 6.75
N GLY A 52 -13.10 -7.68 6.22
CA GLY A 52 -14.02 -7.78 5.09
C GLY A 52 -13.38 -7.41 3.76
N ILE A 53 -12.05 -7.59 3.61
CA ILE A 53 -11.29 -7.23 2.41
C ILE A 53 -11.01 -8.49 1.58
N VAL A 54 -11.30 -8.41 0.29
CA VAL A 54 -11.00 -9.40 -0.73
C VAL A 54 -10.17 -8.72 -1.82
N LEU A 55 -8.89 -9.05 -1.85
CA LEU A 55 -7.96 -8.48 -2.82
C LEU A 55 -8.35 -8.89 -4.24
N GLY A 56 -8.34 -7.93 -5.16
CA GLY A 56 -8.78 -8.10 -6.54
C GLY A 56 -10.29 -7.90 -6.77
N GLU A 57 -11.09 -7.86 -5.70
CA GLU A 57 -12.54 -7.63 -5.79
C GLU A 57 -12.94 -6.29 -5.19
N ASN A 58 -12.81 -6.14 -3.86
CA ASN A 58 -13.22 -4.93 -3.16
C ASN A 58 -12.05 -3.98 -2.82
N TYR A 59 -10.82 -4.48 -2.94
CA TYR A 59 -9.62 -3.66 -2.91
C TYR A 59 -8.61 -4.26 -3.89
N PRO A 60 -7.98 -3.47 -4.78
CA PRO A 60 -7.11 -4.03 -5.81
C PRO A 60 -5.80 -4.61 -5.25
N GLU A 61 -5.24 -5.57 -5.97
CA GLU A 61 -3.84 -5.96 -5.78
C GLU A 61 -2.88 -4.83 -6.23
N PRO A 62 -1.63 -4.80 -5.73
CA PRO A 62 -0.64 -3.85 -6.21
C PRO A 62 -0.46 -3.95 -7.72
N LEU A 63 -0.64 -2.83 -8.43
CA LEU A 63 -0.50 -2.80 -9.89
C LEU A 63 0.91 -3.19 -10.34
N VAL A 64 1.92 -2.88 -9.53
CA VAL A 64 3.31 -3.20 -9.81
C VAL A 64 4.04 -3.60 -8.54
N ASP A 65 5.02 -4.48 -8.67
CA ASP A 65 6.07 -4.64 -7.68
C ASP A 65 6.92 -3.36 -7.66
N HIS A 66 6.86 -2.60 -6.57
CA HIS A 66 7.54 -1.30 -6.45
C HIS A 66 9.07 -1.43 -6.60
N GLY A 67 9.67 -2.53 -6.14
CA GLY A 67 11.11 -2.77 -6.29
C GLY A 67 11.51 -2.96 -7.76
N LYS A 68 10.76 -3.78 -8.49
CA LYS A 68 10.97 -3.99 -9.93
C LYS A 68 10.68 -2.73 -10.73
N ALA A 69 9.59 -2.03 -10.42
CA ALA A 69 9.22 -0.78 -11.08
C ALA A 69 10.28 0.31 -10.88
N ARG A 70 10.83 0.42 -9.66
CA ARG A 70 11.94 1.33 -9.36
C ARG A 70 13.18 1.02 -10.19
N ALA A 71 13.58 -0.25 -10.27
CA ALA A 71 14.74 -0.66 -11.06
C ALA A 71 14.56 -0.33 -12.55
N ARG A 72 13.38 -0.63 -13.11
CA ARG A 72 13.04 -0.31 -14.50
C ARG A 72 13.06 1.19 -14.78
N ALA A 73 12.50 2.00 -13.88
CA ALA A 73 12.48 3.45 -14.03
C ALA A 73 13.88 4.07 -13.99
N LEU A 74 14.76 3.59 -13.11
CA LEU A 74 16.15 4.05 -13.04
C LEU A 74 16.95 3.64 -14.29
N ALA A 75 16.75 2.43 -14.81
CA ALA A 75 17.42 1.98 -16.02
C ALA A 75 17.02 2.76 -17.27
N ALA A 76 15.76 3.23 -17.36
CA ALA A 76 15.29 4.04 -18.49
C ALA A 76 15.83 5.48 -18.49
N TYR A 77 16.33 5.96 -17.35
CA TYR A 77 16.91 7.30 -17.19
C TYR A 77 18.45 7.29 -17.18
N ALA A 78 19.07 6.11 -17.28
CA ALA A 78 20.53 5.91 -17.29
C ALA A 78 21.12 6.11 -18.68
#